data_AF-A0A5B7RD21-F1
#
_entry.id   AF-A0A5B7RD21-F1
#
_cell.length_a   1.000
_cell.length_b   1.000
_cell.length_c   1.000
_cell.angle_alpha   90.00
_cell.angle_beta   90.00
_cell.angle_gamma   90.00
#
_symmetry.space_group_name_H-M   'P 1'
#
loop_
_entity.id
_entity.type
_entity.pdbx_description
1 polymer ?
#
loop_
_entity_poly.entity_id
_entity_poly.type
_entity_poly.pdbx_seq_one_letter_code
_entity_poly.pdbx_strand_id
1 'polypeptide(L)'
;MFGVGLPELTVLALVAVFVFGPDKLPELARQAGALARKVKTLANSARDDLRSELGPEYADLELRDLDPRAIVRKHIIEAMEDAGDEATKPRRRSARPLLQHEAPPFDTDAT
;
A
#
# COMPACT_ATOMS: atom_id res chain seq x y z
N MET A 1 -26.12 -3.10 -0.98
CA MET A 1 -27.34 -3.22 -0.17
C MET A 1 -26.98 -2.96 1.28
N PHE A 2 -26.94 -1.69 1.69
CA PHE A 2 -26.93 -1.25 3.09
C PHE A 2 -27.61 0.12 3.10
N GLY A 3 -28.90 0.14 3.39
CA GLY A 3 -29.66 1.37 3.59
C GLY A 3 -29.52 1.77 5.05
N VAL A 4 -28.54 2.60 5.36
CA VAL A 4 -28.41 3.19 6.70
C VAL A 4 -29.15 4.52 6.67
N GLY A 5 -30.37 4.53 7.18
CA GLY A 5 -31.16 5.74 7.35
C GLY A 5 -30.88 6.43 8.68
N LEU A 6 -31.55 7.55 8.91
CA LEU A 6 -31.53 8.27 10.19
C LEU A 6 -31.95 7.39 11.38
N PRO A 7 -33.01 6.55 11.28
CA PRO A 7 -33.39 5.65 12.38
C PRO A 7 -32.27 4.66 12.75
N GLU A 8 -31.64 4.03 11.75
CA GLU A 8 -30.58 3.05 11.95
C GLU A 8 -29.33 3.68 12.57
N LEU A 9 -28.95 4.91 12.15
CA LEU A 9 -27.88 5.67 12.78
C LEU A 9 -28.18 5.99 14.24
N THR A 10 -29.43 6.28 14.58
CA THR A 10 -29.84 6.59 15.96
C THR A 10 -29.68 5.37 16.85
N VAL A 11 -30.09 4.18 16.37
CA VAL A 11 -29.88 2.92 17.09
C VAL A 11 -28.39 2.64 17.28
N LEU A 12 -27.57 2.81 16.24
CA LEU A 12 -26.12 2.64 16.33
C LEU A 12 -25.48 3.60 17.36
N ALA A 13 -25.91 4.87 17.37
CA ALA A 13 -25.43 5.86 18.33
C ALA A 13 -25.81 5.48 19.77
N LEU A 14 -27.04 5.02 20.00
CA LEU A 14 -27.47 4.49 21.30
C LEU A 14 -26.62 3.32 21.75
N VAL A 15 -26.38 2.34 20.86
CA VAL A 15 -25.50 1.19 21.17
C VAL A 15 -24.10 1.66 21.55
N ALA A 16 -23.53 2.60 20.79
CA ALA A 16 -22.22 3.17 21.12
C ALA A 16 -22.22 3.86 22.49
N VAL A 17 -23.27 4.62 22.82
CA VAL A 17 -23.41 5.28 24.12
C VAL A 17 -23.50 4.25 25.26
N PHE A 18 -24.20 3.13 25.07
CA PHE A 18 -24.29 2.08 26.09
C PHE A 18 -22.95 1.35 26.29
N VAL A 19 -22.21 1.09 25.22
CA VAL A 19 -20.94 0.35 25.28
C VAL A 19 -19.83 1.21 25.88
N PHE A 20 -19.69 2.45 25.39
CA PHE A 20 -18.58 3.33 25.78
C PHE A 20 -18.94 4.29 26.91
N GLY A 21 -20.21 4.64 27.05
CA GLY A 21 -20.71 5.67 27.97
C GLY A 21 -20.92 7.04 27.28
N PRO A 22 -21.95 7.80 27.68
CA PRO A 22 -22.26 9.11 27.10
C PRO A 22 -21.15 10.15 27.34
N ASP A 23 -20.39 10.02 28.43
CA ASP A 23 -19.31 10.93 28.76
C ASP A 23 -18.01 10.63 28.00
N LYS A 24 -17.77 9.35 27.65
CA LYS A 24 -16.54 8.91 27.00
C LYS A 24 -16.53 9.10 25.49
N LEU A 25 -17.68 8.92 24.83
CA LEU A 25 -17.79 9.17 23.39
C LEU A 25 -17.33 10.56 22.94
N PRO A 26 -17.77 11.68 23.54
CA PRO A 26 -17.32 13.01 23.13
C PRO A 26 -15.84 13.23 23.45
N GLU A 27 -15.33 12.64 24.53
CA GLU A 27 -13.90 12.68 24.88
C GLU A 27 -13.05 12.00 23.79
N LEU A 28 -13.42 10.79 23.38
CA LEU A 28 -12.75 10.04 22.31
C LEU A 28 -12.85 10.73 20.95
N ALA A 29 -14.04 11.26 20.60
CA ALA A 29 -14.23 12.00 19.36
C ALA A 29 -13.33 13.24 19.27
N ARG A 30 -13.19 13.98 20.38
CA ARG A 30 -12.27 15.13 20.47
C ARG A 30 -10.82 14.73 20.31
N GLN A 31 -10.39 13.63 20.95
CA GLN A 31 -9.04 13.10 20.83
C GLN A 31 -8.73 12.66 19.39
N ALA A 32 -9.64 11.90 18.78
CA ALA A 32 -9.51 11.47 17.39
C ALA A 32 -9.46 12.67 16.43
N GLY A 33 -10.31 13.67 16.63
CA GLY A 33 -10.29 14.90 15.84
C GLY A 33 -9.00 15.69 15.99
N ALA A 34 -8.47 15.80 17.21
CA ALA A 34 -7.18 16.44 17.46
C ALA A 34 -6.02 15.69 16.79
N LEU A 35 -6.02 14.36 16.84
CA LEU A 35 -5.03 13.52 16.16
C LEU A 35 -5.12 13.68 14.64
N ALA A 36 -6.32 13.60 14.07
CA ALA A 36 -6.55 13.79 12.64
C ALA A 36 -6.07 15.17 12.16
N ARG A 37 -6.31 16.22 12.95
CA ARG A 37 -5.80 17.56 12.65
C ARG A 37 -4.28 17.61 12.66
N LYS A 38 -3.63 17.01 13.67
CA LYS A 38 -2.16 16.94 13.74
C LYS A 38 -1.57 16.22 12.53
N VAL A 39 -2.12 15.06 12.17
CA VAL A 39 -1.70 14.30 10.98
C VAL A 39 -1.86 15.14 9.72
N LYS A 40 -3.00 15.83 9.55
CA LYS A 40 -3.22 16.73 8.41
C LYS A 40 -2.18 17.85 8.35
N THR A 41 -1.87 18.47 9.49
CA THR A 41 -0.83 19.52 9.56
C THR A 41 0.53 18.97 9.18
N LEU A 42 0.93 17.82 9.73
CA LEU A 42 2.21 17.18 9.41
C LEU A 42 2.31 16.82 7.91
N ALA A 43 1.26 16.25 7.33
CA ALA A 43 1.22 15.92 5.91
C ALA A 43 1.34 17.17 5.02
N ASN A 44 0.67 18.25 5.39
CA ASN A 44 0.79 19.53 4.67
C ASN A 44 2.20 20.12 4.78
N SER A 45 2.79 20.14 5.99
CA SER A 45 4.14 20.65 6.20
C SER A 45 5.18 19.86 5.42
N ALA A 46 5.12 18.52 5.47
CA ALA A 46 6.00 17.67 4.67
C ALA A 46 5.87 18.00 3.18
N ARG A 47 4.64 18.13 2.66
CA ARG A 47 4.41 18.52 1.26
C ARG A 47 5.02 19.89 0.92
N ASP A 48 4.92 20.86 1.83
CA ASP A 48 5.48 22.20 1.64
C ASP A 48 7.01 22.16 1.64
N ASP A 49 7.62 21.36 2.53
CA ASP A 49 9.07 21.15 2.61
C ASP A 49 9.59 20.48 1.31
N LEU A 50 8.95 19.39 0.86
CA LEU A 50 9.29 18.72 -0.41
C LEU A 50 9.19 19.66 -1.62
N ARG A 51 8.14 20.50 -1.67
CA ARG A 51 7.97 21.52 -2.72
C ARG A 51 9.10 22.55 -2.70
N SER A 52 9.58 22.92 -1.52
CA SER A 52 10.61 23.94 -1.35
C SER A 52 12.01 23.45 -1.75
N GLU A 53 12.33 22.16 -1.49
CA GLU A 53 13.66 21.59 -1.74
C GLU A 53 13.82 20.99 -3.14
N LEU A 54 12.78 20.34 -3.67
CA LEU A 54 12.85 19.61 -4.94
C LEU A 54 12.27 20.40 -6.13
N GLY A 55 11.65 21.56 -5.85
CA GLY A 55 11.02 22.40 -6.85
C GLY A 55 9.59 21.93 -7.23
N PRO A 56 8.83 22.78 -7.94
CA PRO A 56 7.41 22.57 -8.18
C PRO A 56 7.06 21.33 -9.04
N GLU A 57 8.03 20.69 -9.70
CA GLU A 57 7.81 19.48 -10.52
C GLU A 57 7.49 18.21 -9.71
N TYR A 58 7.92 18.12 -8.44
CA TYR A 58 7.69 16.93 -7.60
C TYR A 58 6.50 17.09 -6.64
N ALA A 59 5.86 18.27 -6.61
CA ALA A 59 4.80 18.63 -5.67
C ALA A 59 3.44 17.95 -5.94
N ASP A 60 3.31 17.30 -7.09
CA ASP A 60 2.11 16.57 -7.53
C ASP A 60 2.26 15.04 -7.47
N LEU A 61 3.43 14.52 -7.05
CA LEU A 61 3.70 13.08 -7.00
C LEU A 61 3.04 12.34 -5.82
N GLU A 62 2.41 13.03 -4.86
CA GLU A 62 2.12 12.38 -3.56
C GLU A 62 0.65 12.13 -3.18
N LEU A 63 -0.38 12.50 -3.97
CA LEU A 63 -1.77 12.31 -3.49
C LEU A 63 -2.74 11.60 -4.43
N ARG A 64 -2.48 11.50 -5.73
CA ARG A 64 -3.35 10.73 -6.65
C ARG A 64 -2.90 9.28 -6.86
N ASP A 65 -1.65 8.98 -6.52
CA ASP A 65 -1.05 7.65 -6.72
C ASP A 65 -0.77 6.89 -5.42
N LEU A 66 -1.04 7.49 -4.25
CA LEU A 66 -0.97 6.84 -2.94
C LEU A 66 -2.28 6.14 -2.52
N ASP A 67 -3.05 5.62 -3.47
CA ASP A 67 -4.02 4.58 -3.11
C ASP A 67 -3.22 3.27 -2.92
N PRO A 68 -3.07 2.75 -1.70
CA PRO A 68 -2.26 1.56 -1.45
C PRO A 68 -2.76 0.37 -2.28
N ARG A 69 -4.04 0.33 -2.64
CA ARG A 69 -4.60 -0.69 -3.53
C ARG A 69 -4.17 -0.48 -4.98
N ALA A 70 -4.01 0.76 -5.43
CA ALA A 70 -3.52 1.06 -6.76
C ALA A 70 -2.03 0.73 -6.89
N ILE A 71 -1.20 1.07 -5.90
CA ILE A 71 0.23 0.72 -5.90
C ILE A 71 0.42 -0.80 -5.91
N VAL A 72 -0.27 -1.53 -5.03
CA VAL A 72 -0.21 -3.01 -4.98
C VAL A 72 -0.72 -3.61 -6.29
N ARG A 73 -1.81 -3.07 -6.85
CA ARG A 73 -2.33 -3.54 -8.14
C ARG A 73 -1.34 -3.29 -9.27
N LYS A 74 -0.70 -2.13 -9.34
CA LYS A 74 0.33 -1.82 -10.34
C LYS A 74 1.51 -2.79 -10.22
N HIS A 75 2.04 -3.00 -9.01
CA HIS A 75 3.15 -3.93 -8.78
C HIS A 75 2.80 -5.41 -9.05
N ILE A 76 1.57 -5.83 -8.75
CA ILE A 76 1.10 -7.20 -9.06
C ILE A 76 0.95 -7.38 -10.58
N ILE A 77 0.35 -6.40 -11.27
CA ILE A 77 0.18 -6.45 -12.72
C ILE A 77 1.54 -6.43 -13.42
N GLU A 78 2.45 -5.55 -13.02
CA GLU A 78 3.81 -5.47 -13.53
C GLU A 78 4.57 -6.78 -13.29
N ALA A 79 4.48 -7.38 -12.09
CA ALA A 79 5.04 -8.70 -11.82
C ALA A 79 4.40 -9.83 -12.65
N MET A 80 3.11 -9.70 -13.00
CA MET A 80 2.41 -10.64 -13.88
C MET A 80 2.77 -10.44 -15.35
N GLU A 81 3.05 -9.20 -15.78
CA GLU A 81 3.52 -8.85 -17.12
C GLU A 81 4.97 -9.31 -17.31
N ASP A 82 5.85 -9.08 -16.33
CA ASP A 82 7.21 -9.63 -16.29
C ASP A 82 7.19 -11.17 -16.27
N ALA A 83 6.25 -11.78 -15.54
CA ALA A 83 6.04 -13.23 -15.56
C ALA A 83 5.45 -13.73 -16.89
N GLY A 84 4.66 -12.90 -17.59
CA GLY A 84 4.10 -13.18 -18.91
C GLY A 84 5.15 -13.12 -20.02
N ASP A 85 6.11 -12.21 -19.91
CA ASP A 85 7.27 -12.12 -20.80
C ASP A 85 8.33 -13.20 -20.50
N GLU A 86 8.47 -13.64 -19.25
CA GLU A 86 9.24 -14.84 -18.88
C GLU A 86 8.59 -16.12 -19.43
N ALA A 87 7.26 -16.18 -19.59
CA ALA A 87 6.57 -17.36 -20.13
C ALA A 87 6.81 -17.59 -21.63
N THR A 88 7.39 -16.62 -22.36
CA THR A 88 7.66 -16.73 -23.80
C THR A 88 9.15 -16.97 -24.12
N LYS A 89 10.05 -16.91 -23.13
CA LYS A 89 11.45 -17.32 -23.35
C LYS A 89 11.62 -18.79 -22.98
N PRO A 90 12.07 -19.67 -23.89
CA PRO A 90 12.46 -21.01 -23.50
C PRO A 90 13.70 -20.89 -22.61
N ARG A 91 13.52 -20.89 -21.29
CA ARG A 91 14.60 -20.82 -20.32
C ARG A 91 15.44 -22.08 -20.49
N ARG A 92 16.61 -21.88 -21.09
CA ARG A 92 17.58 -22.90 -21.45
C ARG A 92 17.89 -23.78 -20.23
N ARG A 93 17.68 -25.09 -20.43
CA ARG A 93 18.33 -26.25 -19.80
C ARG A 93 18.59 -26.17 -18.29
N SER A 94 17.67 -26.80 -17.57
CA SER A 94 17.93 -27.80 -16.52
C SER A 94 18.87 -27.40 -15.39
N ALA A 95 18.30 -26.76 -14.36
CA ALA A 95 18.72 -26.98 -12.97
C ALA A 95 18.18 -28.35 -12.50
N ARG A 96 18.44 -29.41 -13.27
CA ARG A 96 18.27 -30.78 -12.78
C ARG A 96 19.42 -31.02 -11.81
N PRO A 97 19.17 -31.57 -10.60
CA PRO A 97 20.25 -31.98 -9.70
C PRO A 97 21.20 -32.88 -10.48
N LEU A 98 22.47 -32.49 -10.55
CA LEU A 98 23.51 -33.28 -11.19
C LEU A 98 23.51 -34.66 -10.50
N LEU A 99 23.42 -35.73 -11.28
CA LEU A 99 23.57 -37.06 -10.72
C LEU A 99 25.00 -37.20 -10.23
N GLN A 100 25.22 -38.00 -9.18
CA GLN A 100 26.46 -38.05 -8.39
C GLN A 100 27.74 -38.36 -9.20
N HIS A 101 27.63 -38.67 -10.50
CA HIS A 101 28.72 -39.09 -11.38
C HIS A 101 28.76 -38.26 -12.69
N GLU A 102 28.08 -37.11 -12.74
CA GLU A 102 28.07 -36.20 -13.89
C GLU A 102 28.99 -35.01 -13.64
N ALA A 103 29.98 -34.82 -14.51
CA ALA A 103 30.93 -33.70 -14.40
C ALA A 103 30.22 -32.38 -14.75
N PRO A 104 30.42 -31.32 -13.94
CA PRO A 104 29.80 -30.03 -14.22
C PRO A 104 30.32 -29.47 -15.55
N PRO A 105 29.47 -28.75 -16.31
CA PRO A 105 29.90 -28.14 -17.56
C PRO A 105 31.00 -27.12 -17.26
N PHE A 106 32.17 -27.29 -17.89
CA PHE A 106 33.28 -26.35 -17.77
C PHE A 106 33.29 -25.41 -18.98
N ASP A 107 33.59 -24.14 -18.71
CA ASP A 107 33.71 -23.10 -19.72
C ASP A 107 35.15 -23.06 -20.23
N THR A 108 35.33 -23.21 -21.54
CA THR A 108 36.65 -23.22 -22.18
C THR A 108 37.19 -21.83 -22.48
N ASP A 109 36.38 -20.78 -22.30
CA ASP A 109 36.75 -19.41 -22.67
C ASP A 109 37.32 -18.61 -21.47
N ALA A 110 37.45 -19.23 -20.30
CA ALA A 110 38.14 -18.64 -19.16
C ALA A 110 39.67 -18.74 -19.32
N THR A 111 40.31 -17.67 -19.80
CA THR A 111 41.77 -17.48 -19.82
C THR A 111 42.16 -16.24 -19.00
#